data_AF-A0A9W4UIU7-F1
#
_entry.id   AF-A0A9W4UIU7-F1
#
_cell.length_a   1.000
_cell.length_b   1.000
_cell.length_c   1.000
_cell.angle_alpha   90.00
_cell.angle_beta   90.00
_cell.angle_gamma   90.00
#
_symmetry.space_group_name_H-M   'P 1'
#
loop_
_entity.id
_entity.type
_entity.pdbx_description
1 polymer ?
#
loop_
_entity_poly.entity_id
_entity_poly.type
_entity_poly.pdbx_seq_one_letter_code
_entity_poly.pdbx_strand_id
1 'polypeptide(L)'
;MFAVSSQSWLEWLNTKRTTDPKFGPMMSGIPEMQKELLDRTATENMSRYRFHYFNVHSKISDRANRILSKNILERGYRKLRGTITDAFQVFKSTGINPIRVLVPKIVPIIFSEAERSSADRRLESLIDSWRWRWDIKWITFDYTLRTNGIPHRSVSKAYYRKIVNWNKEILDVMERPRQIEHQFTAPKKLIDAWKHSVINKLEDLAQEVRSRVKDLFKKVEDNIKTSKLSKTLMDRILQEWGDTEDDVHDLIGRFKKDLHRTTIAQYRKVTTEEDIGCIIAKLTKEPFREAQKEQRGKGVLEKQHKKLKSSLEGFISIYETHAIEMMREGLAQKTSRFLERLGKFLDVFIQNVEELFENNVGGDTKYLQAREKLQEWLPRYTRTIEELQSMFPAQESRVKDHSEQPPKRLKAEIVKSEEETKKI
;
A
#
# COMPACT_ATOMS: atom_id res chain seq x y z
N MET A 1 80.50 13.00 27.29
CA MET A 1 81.18 14.30 27.43
C MET A 1 82.18 14.39 26.29
N PHE A 2 81.94 15.23 25.28
CA PHE A 2 82.90 15.42 24.19
C PHE A 2 83.95 16.43 24.66
N ALA A 3 85.23 16.09 24.56
CA ALA A 3 86.30 17.06 24.70
C ALA A 3 86.52 17.68 23.32
N VAL A 4 86.13 18.95 23.16
CA VAL A 4 86.21 19.64 21.88
C VAL A 4 87.21 20.79 21.99
N SER A 5 88.20 20.81 21.10
CA SER A 5 89.14 21.92 20.96
C SER A 5 88.88 22.66 19.66
N SER A 6 88.17 23.79 19.77
CA SER A 6 87.91 24.70 18.65
C SER A 6 89.20 25.28 18.07
N GLN A 7 90.17 25.59 18.93
CA GLN A 7 91.47 26.11 18.54
C GLN A 7 92.24 25.10 17.67
N SER A 8 92.29 23.83 18.09
CA SER A 8 93.00 22.78 17.33
C SER A 8 92.37 22.53 15.96
N TRP A 9 91.04 22.65 15.84
CA TRP A 9 90.34 22.52 14.56
C TRP A 9 90.59 23.70 13.63
N LEU A 10 90.58 24.94 14.15
CA LEU A 10 90.89 26.14 13.38
C LEU A 10 92.33 26.13 12.86
N GLU A 11 93.27 25.64 13.68
CA GLU A 11 94.66 25.44 13.28
C GLU A 11 94.77 24.42 12.14
N TRP A 12 93.98 23.33 12.18
CA TRP A 12 93.95 22.34 11.10
C TRP A 12 93.27 22.86 9.83
N LEU A 13 92.30 23.76 9.93
CA LEU A 13 91.63 24.39 8.78
C LEU A 13 92.45 25.53 8.14
N ASN A 14 93.50 26.02 8.81
CA ASN A 14 94.34 27.09 8.28
C ASN A 14 95.19 26.59 7.10
N THR A 15 94.85 27.02 5.89
CA THR A 15 95.52 26.65 4.63
C THR A 15 96.90 27.28 4.45
N LYS A 16 97.27 28.26 5.28
CA LYS A 16 98.58 28.93 5.25
C LYS A 16 99.56 28.37 6.29
N ARG A 17 99.28 27.19 6.87
CA ARG A 17 100.12 26.61 7.93
C ARG A 17 101.49 26.18 7.40
N THR A 18 102.53 26.47 8.17
CA THR A 18 103.91 26.05 7.90
C THR A 18 104.30 24.75 8.61
N THR A 19 103.55 24.34 9.63
CA THR A 19 103.71 23.06 10.35
C THR A 19 102.35 22.46 10.66
N ASP A 20 102.26 21.13 10.66
CA ASP A 20 101.02 20.44 11.04
C ASP A 20 100.75 20.57 12.56
N PRO A 21 99.51 20.94 12.96
CA PRO A 21 99.08 21.01 14.35
C PRO A 21 99.29 19.70 15.13
N LYS A 22 99.45 19.84 16.46
CA LYS A 22 99.68 18.70 17.37
C LYS A 22 98.54 17.69 17.44
N PHE A 23 97.32 18.10 17.07
CA PHE A 23 96.15 17.24 17.07
C PHE A 23 95.58 17.15 15.65
N GLY A 24 95.34 15.94 15.18
CA GLY A 24 94.68 15.71 13.90
C GLY A 24 93.20 16.11 13.91
N PRO A 25 92.55 16.18 12.73
CA PRO A 25 91.17 16.64 12.58
C PRO A 25 90.18 15.83 13.44
N MET A 26 90.34 14.50 13.50
CA MET A 26 89.51 13.64 14.34
C MET A 26 89.77 13.83 15.84
N MET A 27 91.00 14.17 16.22
CA MET A 27 91.39 14.41 17.63
C MET A 27 90.88 15.75 18.17
N SER A 28 90.35 16.63 17.32
CA SER A 28 89.70 17.88 17.77
C SER A 28 88.34 17.65 18.42
N GLY A 29 87.73 16.47 18.24
CA GLY A 29 86.39 16.13 18.70
C GLY A 29 85.25 16.77 17.88
N ILE A 30 85.55 17.68 16.94
CA ILE A 30 84.54 18.40 16.15
C ILE A 30 83.83 17.49 15.13
N PRO A 31 84.53 16.64 14.34
CA PRO A 31 83.86 15.75 13.39
C PRO A 31 82.91 14.75 14.06
N GLU A 32 83.29 14.18 15.21
CA GLU A 32 82.45 13.25 15.98
C GLU A 32 81.23 13.95 16.58
N MET A 33 81.41 15.17 17.10
CA MET A 33 80.30 15.99 17.58
C MET A 33 79.33 16.37 16.45
N GLN A 34 79.82 16.70 15.26
CA GLN A 34 78.99 16.99 14.10
C GLN A 34 78.17 15.76 13.67
N LYS A 35 78.80 14.58 13.62
CA LYS A 35 78.11 13.32 13.29
C LYS A 35 77.02 12.98 14.32
N GLU A 36 77.35 13.06 15.61
CA GLU A 36 76.40 12.84 16.71
C GLU A 36 75.22 13.83 16.66
N LEU A 37 75.46 15.11 16.36
CA LEU A 37 74.40 16.12 16.25
C LEU A 37 73.47 15.84 15.06
N LEU A 38 74.01 15.41 13.92
CA LEU A 38 73.22 15.03 12.75
C LEU A 38 72.38 13.77 13.03
N ASP A 39 72.97 12.77 13.69
CA ASP A 39 72.32 11.51 14.05
C ASP A 39 71.20 11.69 15.11
N ARG A 40 71.34 12.64 16.04
CA ARG A 40 70.32 12.94 17.07
C ARG A 40 68.99 13.41 16.49
N THR A 41 69.02 14.38 15.57
CA THR A 41 67.81 14.86 14.88
C THR A 41 67.16 13.76 14.03
N ALA A 42 67.94 12.88 13.41
CA ALA A 42 67.41 11.76 12.64
C ALA A 42 66.72 10.72 13.53
N THR A 43 67.29 10.41 14.70
CA THR A 43 66.79 9.38 15.62
C THR A 43 65.48 9.77 16.31
N GLU A 44 65.38 11.01 16.81
CA GLU A 44 64.14 11.53 17.41
C GLU A 44 63.00 11.65 16.39
N ASN A 45 63.33 12.08 15.16
CA ASN A 45 62.35 12.18 14.08
C ASN A 45 61.90 10.79 13.59
N MET A 46 62.81 9.82 13.50
CA MET A 46 62.47 8.46 13.06
C MET A 46 61.48 7.78 14.01
N SER A 47 61.65 7.95 15.33
CA SER A 47 60.69 7.47 16.33
C SER A 47 59.31 8.09 16.15
N ARG A 48 59.25 9.41 15.90
CA ARG A 48 58.00 10.13 15.61
C ARG A 48 57.35 9.66 14.32
N TYR A 49 58.10 9.55 13.22
CA TYR A 49 57.57 9.05 11.95
C TYR A 49 57.04 7.62 12.08
N ARG A 50 57.77 6.75 12.78
CA ARG A 50 57.32 5.39 13.09
C ARG A 50 56.00 5.40 13.89
N PHE A 51 55.90 6.24 14.91
CA PHE A 51 54.64 6.38 15.65
C PHE A 51 53.49 6.85 14.75
N HIS A 52 53.74 7.82 13.86
CA HIS A 52 52.73 8.31 12.93
C HIS A 52 52.25 7.22 11.97
N TYR A 53 53.15 6.55 11.25
CA TYR A 53 52.77 5.57 10.22
C TYR A 53 52.21 4.27 10.77
N PHE A 54 52.71 3.78 11.92
CA PHE A 54 52.23 2.53 12.50
C PHE A 54 51.04 2.69 13.45
N ASN A 55 50.87 3.85 14.13
CA ASN A 55 49.79 4.05 15.10
C ASN A 55 48.74 5.09 14.68
N VAL A 56 49.15 6.25 14.17
CA VAL A 56 48.20 7.35 13.91
C VAL A 56 47.46 7.11 12.60
N HIS A 57 48.19 6.83 11.53
CA HIS A 57 47.65 6.64 10.19
C HIS A 57 46.78 5.37 10.07
N SER A 58 47.16 4.29 10.75
CA SER A 58 46.35 3.06 10.87
C SER A 58 45.01 3.32 11.56
N LYS A 59 44.99 4.06 12.68
CA LYS A 59 43.75 4.48 13.35
C LYS A 59 42.86 5.38 12.49
N ILE A 60 43.44 6.21 11.64
CA ILE A 60 42.68 7.03 10.68
C ILE A 60 42.02 6.15 9.62
N SER A 61 42.75 5.16 9.07
CA SER A 61 42.19 4.18 8.12
C SER A 61 41.05 3.37 8.74
N ASP A 62 41.23 2.87 9.97
CA ASP A 62 40.18 2.16 10.71
C ASP A 62 38.94 3.04 10.93
N ARG A 63 39.13 4.32 11.24
CA ARG A 63 38.03 5.27 11.46
C ARG A 63 37.30 5.58 10.16
N ALA A 64 38.01 5.74 9.05
CA ALA A 64 37.43 5.91 7.73
C ALA A 64 36.63 4.66 7.31
N ASN A 65 37.19 3.46 7.50
CA ASN A 65 36.50 2.20 7.28
C ASN A 65 35.24 2.06 8.14
N ARG A 66 35.28 2.49 9.41
CA ARG A 66 34.10 2.54 10.29
C ARG A 66 33.04 3.51 9.80
N ILE A 67 33.42 4.68 9.26
CA ILE A 67 32.47 5.66 8.68
C ILE A 67 31.81 5.09 7.42
N LEU A 68 32.59 4.45 6.54
CA LEU A 68 32.07 3.81 5.34
C LEU A 68 31.15 2.61 5.68
N SER A 69 31.53 1.79 6.66
CA SER A 69 30.74 0.61 7.08
C SER A 69 29.54 0.93 7.98
N LYS A 70 29.47 2.12 8.61
CA LYS A 70 28.36 2.52 9.50
C LYS A 70 27.01 2.73 8.81
N ASN A 71 26.92 2.72 7.47
CA ASN A 71 25.66 2.91 6.74
C ASN A 71 24.75 1.66 6.75
N ILE A 72 24.51 1.12 7.95
CA ILE A 72 23.46 0.14 8.23
C ILE A 72 22.10 0.70 7.77
N LEU A 73 21.92 2.01 7.81
CA LEU A 73 20.68 2.72 7.43
C LEU A 73 20.32 2.52 5.95
N GLU A 74 21.29 2.56 5.02
CA GLU A 74 20.99 2.40 3.58
C GLU A 74 20.65 0.95 3.22
N ARG A 75 21.36 -0.03 3.81
CA ARG A 75 21.01 -1.45 3.67
C ARG A 75 19.70 -1.78 4.38
N GLY A 76 19.46 -1.17 5.52
CA GLY A 76 18.23 -1.30 6.31
C GLY A 76 17.02 -0.78 5.54
N TYR A 77 17.14 0.39 4.91
CA TYR A 77 16.13 0.97 4.03
C TYR A 77 15.80 0.05 2.86
N ARG A 78 16.79 -0.33 2.04
CA ARG A 78 16.55 -1.16 0.85
C ARG A 78 15.87 -2.48 1.23
N LYS A 79 16.27 -3.08 2.34
CA LYS A 79 15.63 -4.29 2.88
C LYS A 79 14.19 -4.02 3.32
N LEU A 80 13.95 -2.95 4.10
CA LEU A 80 12.62 -2.58 4.58
C LEU A 80 11.66 -2.24 3.43
N ARG A 81 12.11 -1.41 2.48
CA ARG A 81 11.36 -1.06 1.27
C ARG A 81 10.99 -2.32 0.49
N GLY A 82 11.96 -3.22 0.27
CA GLY A 82 11.73 -4.49 -0.41
C GLY A 82 10.65 -5.33 0.29
N THR A 83 10.79 -5.57 1.60
CA THR A 83 9.83 -6.40 2.35
C THR A 83 8.44 -5.80 2.44
N ILE A 84 8.32 -4.47 2.58
CA ILE A 84 7.03 -3.76 2.60
C ILE A 84 6.39 -3.77 1.21
N THR A 85 7.16 -3.50 0.15
CA THR A 85 6.66 -3.55 -1.24
C THR A 85 6.16 -4.96 -1.58
N ASP A 86 6.92 -5.99 -1.20
CA ASP A 86 6.52 -7.39 -1.38
C ASP A 86 5.24 -7.72 -0.58
N ALA A 87 5.15 -7.24 0.67
CA ALA A 87 3.94 -7.40 1.48
C ALA A 87 2.72 -6.75 0.82
N PHE A 88 2.88 -5.55 0.25
CA PHE A 88 1.81 -4.87 -0.48
C PHE A 88 1.45 -5.59 -1.79
N GLN A 89 2.42 -6.11 -2.53
CA GLN A 89 2.15 -6.91 -3.74
C GLN A 89 1.41 -8.20 -3.42
N VAL A 90 1.82 -8.92 -2.38
CA VAL A 90 1.12 -10.12 -1.89
C VAL A 90 -0.29 -9.75 -1.42
N PHE A 91 -0.45 -8.65 -0.71
CA PHE A 91 -1.77 -8.19 -0.29
C PHE A 91 -2.68 -7.81 -1.47
N LYS A 92 -2.16 -7.07 -2.46
CA LYS A 92 -2.88 -6.71 -3.70
C LYS A 92 -3.31 -7.98 -4.46
N SER A 93 -2.40 -8.96 -4.62
CA SER A 93 -2.64 -10.18 -5.41
C SER A 93 -3.46 -11.25 -4.69
N THR A 94 -3.11 -11.61 -3.47
CA THR A 94 -3.71 -12.73 -2.72
C THR A 94 -4.73 -12.28 -1.68
N GLY A 95 -4.60 -11.05 -1.17
CA GLY A 95 -5.54 -10.45 -0.22
C GLY A 95 -6.79 -9.90 -0.91
N ILE A 96 -6.58 -9.09 -1.94
CA ILE A 96 -7.59 -8.14 -2.40
C ILE A 96 -8.15 -8.41 -3.80
N ASN A 97 -7.35 -8.86 -4.76
CA ASN A 97 -7.88 -9.22 -6.08
C ASN A 97 -8.99 -10.29 -6.03
N PRO A 98 -8.99 -11.28 -5.11
CA PRO A 98 -10.11 -12.18 -4.95
C PRO A 98 -11.43 -11.46 -4.62
N ILE A 99 -11.39 -10.34 -3.88
CA ILE A 99 -12.58 -9.55 -3.55
C ILE A 99 -13.23 -8.97 -4.82
N ARG A 100 -12.43 -8.55 -5.82
CA ARG A 100 -12.97 -8.11 -7.14
C ARG A 100 -13.75 -9.24 -7.84
N VAL A 101 -13.33 -10.48 -7.65
CA VAL A 101 -13.96 -11.67 -8.24
C VAL A 101 -15.15 -12.18 -7.40
N LEU A 102 -15.10 -11.99 -6.08
CA LEU A 102 -16.15 -12.41 -5.15
C LEU A 102 -17.36 -11.49 -5.16
N VAL A 103 -17.16 -10.19 -5.31
CA VAL A 103 -18.25 -9.19 -5.29
C VAL A 103 -19.37 -9.50 -6.30
N PRO A 104 -19.07 -9.84 -7.57
CA PRO A 104 -20.13 -10.25 -8.51
C PRO A 104 -20.87 -11.53 -8.10
N LYS A 105 -20.19 -12.45 -7.39
CA LYS A 105 -20.76 -13.73 -6.93
C LYS A 105 -21.64 -13.59 -5.68
N ILE A 106 -21.50 -12.48 -4.95
CA ILE A 106 -22.33 -12.17 -3.79
C ILE A 106 -23.79 -11.98 -4.20
N VAL A 107 -24.03 -11.37 -5.37
CA VAL A 107 -25.36 -11.09 -5.89
C VAL A 107 -26.08 -12.41 -6.23
N PRO A 108 -27.09 -12.83 -5.43
CA PRO A 108 -27.82 -14.05 -5.69
C PRO A 108 -28.83 -13.84 -6.82
N ILE A 109 -29.38 -14.94 -7.33
CA ILE A 109 -30.58 -14.92 -8.17
C ILE A 109 -31.75 -14.30 -7.39
N ILE A 110 -32.68 -13.68 -8.11
CA ILE A 110 -33.86 -13.02 -7.55
C ILE A 110 -34.99 -14.04 -7.41
N PHE A 111 -35.19 -14.85 -8.45
CA PHE A 111 -36.28 -15.82 -8.55
C PHE A 111 -35.72 -17.24 -8.69
N SER A 112 -36.25 -18.17 -7.90
CA SER A 112 -36.15 -19.60 -8.21
C SER A 112 -36.91 -19.93 -9.50
N GLU A 113 -36.64 -21.09 -10.09
CA GLU A 113 -37.33 -21.54 -11.32
C GLU A 113 -38.86 -21.56 -11.17
N ALA A 114 -39.33 -22.01 -10.00
CA ALA A 114 -40.75 -22.05 -9.66
C ALA A 114 -41.35 -20.64 -9.51
N GLU A 115 -40.64 -19.73 -8.85
CA GLU A 115 -41.06 -18.33 -8.70
C GLU A 115 -41.09 -17.61 -10.05
N ARG A 116 -40.10 -17.86 -10.91
CA ARG A 116 -40.02 -17.31 -12.26
C ARG A 116 -41.20 -17.77 -13.12
N SER A 117 -41.40 -19.09 -13.20
CA SER A 117 -42.53 -19.69 -13.93
C SER A 117 -43.91 -19.22 -13.41
N SER A 118 -44.00 -18.94 -12.10
CA SER A 118 -45.20 -18.38 -11.48
C SER A 118 -45.38 -16.90 -11.82
N ALA A 119 -44.30 -16.12 -11.84
CA ALA A 119 -44.33 -14.71 -12.24
C ALA A 119 -44.70 -14.54 -13.72
N ASP A 120 -44.14 -15.35 -14.63
CA ASP A 120 -44.48 -15.33 -16.06
C ASP A 120 -45.97 -15.60 -16.29
N ARG A 121 -46.52 -16.66 -15.68
CA ARG A 121 -47.97 -16.96 -15.77
C ARG A 121 -48.85 -15.83 -15.25
N ARG A 122 -48.40 -15.14 -14.20
CA ARG A 122 -49.15 -14.01 -13.62
C ARG A 122 -49.01 -12.75 -14.47
N LEU A 123 -47.87 -12.55 -15.12
CA LEU A 123 -47.67 -11.48 -16.09
C LEU A 123 -48.56 -11.68 -17.31
N GLU A 124 -48.64 -12.89 -17.85
CA GLU A 124 -49.58 -13.21 -18.93
C GLU A 124 -51.04 -12.93 -18.52
N SER A 125 -51.43 -13.39 -17.31
CA SER A 125 -52.77 -13.13 -16.76
C SER A 125 -53.04 -11.63 -16.57
N LEU A 126 -52.02 -10.85 -16.20
CA LEU A 126 -52.11 -9.39 -16.08
C LEU A 126 -52.34 -8.75 -17.45
N ILE A 127 -51.56 -9.13 -18.46
CA ILE A 127 -51.71 -8.64 -19.85
C ILE A 127 -53.10 -8.99 -20.39
N ASP A 128 -53.59 -10.22 -20.16
CA ASP A 128 -54.95 -10.63 -20.50
C ASP A 128 -56.00 -9.75 -19.81
N SER A 129 -55.77 -9.38 -18.55
CA SER A 129 -56.69 -8.53 -17.80
C SER A 129 -56.76 -7.10 -18.33
N TRP A 130 -55.67 -6.52 -18.83
CA TRP A 130 -55.63 -5.12 -19.29
C TRP A 130 -56.64 -4.82 -20.38
N ARG A 131 -56.98 -5.82 -21.22
CA ARG A 131 -58.00 -5.68 -22.25
C ARG A 131 -59.40 -5.43 -21.68
N TRP A 132 -59.72 -6.04 -20.53
CA TRP A 132 -61.08 -6.08 -19.99
C TRP A 132 -61.26 -5.15 -18.79
N ARG A 133 -60.17 -4.77 -18.11
CA ARG A 133 -60.22 -4.24 -16.74
C ARG A 133 -60.93 -2.89 -16.59
N TRP A 134 -61.12 -2.10 -17.65
CA TRP A 134 -61.76 -0.76 -17.57
C TRP A 134 -62.55 -0.34 -18.82
N ASP A 135 -63.17 -1.28 -19.54
CA ASP A 135 -63.86 -1.01 -20.82
C ASP A 135 -62.94 -0.24 -21.81
N ILE A 136 -61.69 -0.70 -21.89
CA ILE A 136 -60.64 0.00 -22.66
C ILE A 136 -60.92 -0.19 -24.14
N LYS A 137 -61.33 0.89 -24.81
CA LYS A 137 -61.41 0.94 -26.28
C LYS A 137 -60.01 0.90 -26.90
N TRP A 138 -59.91 0.45 -28.15
CA TRP A 138 -58.63 0.37 -28.87
C TRP A 138 -57.81 1.67 -28.78
N ILE A 139 -58.44 2.84 -28.95
CA ILE A 139 -57.78 4.16 -28.89
C ILE A 139 -57.11 4.38 -27.54
N THR A 140 -57.74 3.93 -26.45
CA THR A 140 -57.22 4.07 -25.09
C THR A 140 -56.08 3.09 -24.83
N PHE A 141 -56.17 1.86 -25.35
CA PHE A 141 -55.09 0.87 -25.27
C PHE A 141 -53.85 1.32 -26.06
N ASP A 142 -54.06 1.75 -27.30
CA ASP A 142 -53.01 2.28 -28.18
C ASP A 142 -52.37 3.54 -27.62
N TYR A 143 -53.14 4.42 -26.99
CA TYR A 143 -52.60 5.58 -26.28
C TYR A 143 -51.65 5.16 -25.16
N THR A 144 -52.03 4.17 -24.35
CA THR A 144 -51.19 3.67 -23.25
C THR A 144 -49.89 3.04 -23.76
N LEU A 145 -49.94 2.31 -24.89
CA LEU A 145 -48.74 1.81 -25.55
C LEU A 145 -47.82 2.96 -26.01
N ARG A 146 -48.37 4.00 -26.63
CA ARG A 146 -47.61 5.20 -27.06
C ARG A 146 -46.95 5.93 -25.90
N THR A 147 -47.58 5.91 -24.73
CA THR A 147 -47.05 6.53 -23.51
C THR A 147 -46.25 5.56 -22.64
N ASN A 148 -45.74 4.46 -23.21
CA ASN A 148 -44.93 3.45 -22.53
C ASN A 148 -45.57 2.92 -21.22
N GLY A 149 -46.87 2.67 -21.23
CA GLY A 149 -47.60 2.11 -20.08
C GLY A 149 -48.04 3.13 -19.02
N ILE A 150 -47.71 4.41 -19.17
CA ILE A 150 -48.07 5.49 -18.21
C ILE A 150 -48.82 6.60 -18.94
N PRO A 151 -50.16 6.48 -19.11
CA PRO A 151 -50.94 7.49 -19.83
C PRO A 151 -51.02 8.79 -19.02
N HIS A 152 -50.51 9.89 -19.57
CA HIS A 152 -50.55 11.21 -18.95
C HIS A 152 -51.74 12.03 -19.45
N ARG A 153 -52.51 12.68 -18.57
CA ARG A 153 -53.58 13.63 -18.97
C ARG A 153 -54.61 13.04 -19.96
N SER A 154 -54.94 11.76 -19.84
CA SER A 154 -55.97 11.15 -20.69
C SER A 154 -57.36 11.69 -20.34
N VAL A 155 -58.09 12.16 -21.35
CA VAL A 155 -59.51 12.55 -21.24
C VAL A 155 -60.47 11.37 -21.34
N SER A 156 -59.95 10.14 -21.49
CA SER A 156 -60.77 8.93 -21.60
C SER A 156 -61.47 8.63 -20.27
N LYS A 157 -62.79 8.36 -20.33
CA LYS A 157 -63.57 7.90 -19.17
C LYS A 157 -62.96 6.65 -18.51
N ALA A 158 -62.27 5.80 -19.28
CA ALA A 158 -61.62 4.60 -18.77
C ALA A 158 -60.51 4.92 -17.73
N TYR A 159 -59.83 6.05 -17.88
CA TYR A 159 -58.69 6.49 -17.04
C TYR A 159 -59.01 7.69 -16.14
N TYR A 160 -60.23 8.24 -16.20
CA TYR A 160 -60.63 9.36 -15.35
C TYR A 160 -60.46 9.03 -13.86
N ARG A 161 -59.70 9.87 -13.14
CA ARG A 161 -59.36 9.72 -11.70
C ARG A 161 -58.64 8.42 -11.32
N LYS A 162 -58.06 7.69 -12.28
CA LYS A 162 -57.26 6.49 -12.02
C LYS A 162 -55.79 6.76 -12.28
N ILE A 163 -54.92 6.22 -11.42
CA ILE A 163 -53.48 6.19 -11.65
C ILE A 163 -53.20 4.89 -12.40
N VAL A 164 -52.93 4.99 -13.70
CA VAL A 164 -52.58 3.84 -14.54
C VAL A 164 -51.07 3.85 -14.75
N ASN A 165 -50.42 2.77 -14.36
CA ASN A 165 -49.00 2.55 -14.59
C ASN A 165 -48.77 1.05 -14.78
N TRP A 166 -48.70 0.62 -16.04
CA TRP A 166 -48.49 -0.78 -16.37
C TRP A 166 -47.13 -1.30 -15.89
N ASN A 167 -46.10 -0.45 -15.84
CA ASN A 167 -44.78 -0.85 -15.35
C ASN A 167 -44.82 -1.17 -13.85
N LYS A 168 -45.55 -0.37 -13.06
CA LYS A 168 -45.85 -0.65 -11.66
C LYS A 168 -46.67 -1.93 -11.46
N GLU A 169 -47.66 -2.16 -12.32
CA GLU A 169 -48.45 -3.40 -12.26
C GLU A 169 -47.60 -4.65 -12.58
N ILE A 170 -46.67 -4.56 -13.53
CA ILE A 170 -45.68 -5.61 -13.82
C ILE A 170 -44.83 -5.88 -12.57
N LEU A 171 -44.29 -4.84 -11.93
CA LEU A 171 -43.52 -4.98 -10.68
C LEU A 171 -44.34 -5.63 -9.56
N ASP A 172 -45.57 -5.17 -9.34
CA ASP A 172 -46.48 -5.71 -8.32
C ASP A 172 -46.76 -7.21 -8.55
N VAL A 173 -46.88 -7.62 -9.81
CA VAL A 173 -46.98 -9.04 -10.15
C VAL A 173 -45.65 -9.74 -9.85
N MET A 174 -44.50 -9.22 -10.21
CA MET A 174 -43.23 -9.87 -9.85
C MET A 174 -43.04 -10.03 -8.34
N GLU A 175 -43.48 -9.06 -7.53
CA GLU A 175 -43.26 -9.06 -6.08
C GLU A 175 -44.19 -9.98 -5.25
N ARG A 176 -45.36 -10.38 -5.76
CA ARG A 176 -46.41 -11.04 -4.95
C ARG A 176 -46.71 -12.51 -5.30
N PRO A 177 -46.05 -13.53 -4.71
CA PRO A 177 -46.41 -14.93 -4.99
C PRO A 177 -47.91 -15.22 -4.70
N ARG A 178 -48.58 -16.04 -5.54
CA ARG A 178 -50.04 -16.21 -5.51
C ARG A 178 -50.56 -17.13 -4.38
N GLN A 179 -49.76 -18.00 -3.77
CA GLN A 179 -50.15 -19.01 -2.75
C GLN A 179 -48.84 -19.35 -2.00
N ILE A 180 -48.68 -19.39 -0.67
CA ILE A 180 -49.50 -19.83 0.46
C ILE A 180 -49.06 -18.99 1.67
N GLU A 181 -49.95 -18.22 2.29
CA GLU A 181 -49.90 -18.00 3.74
C GLU A 181 -51.34 -18.02 4.26
N HIS A 182 -51.77 -19.20 4.71
CA HIS A 182 -52.84 -19.26 5.69
C HIS A 182 -52.43 -18.37 6.87
N GLN A 183 -53.24 -17.35 7.15
CA GLN A 183 -53.26 -16.60 8.41
C GLN A 183 -52.02 -15.73 8.72
N PHE A 184 -52.21 -14.40 8.64
CA PHE A 184 -51.47 -13.32 9.33
C PHE A 184 -50.06 -12.89 8.87
N THR A 185 -49.38 -13.55 7.93
CA THR A 185 -48.07 -13.05 7.46
C THR A 185 -48.16 -12.18 6.20
N ALA A 186 -47.39 -11.08 6.19
CA ALA A 186 -47.39 -10.11 5.10
C ALA A 186 -46.67 -10.70 3.87
N PRO A 187 -47.14 -10.43 2.63
CA PRO A 187 -46.56 -11.03 1.43
C PRO A 187 -45.06 -10.69 1.31
N LYS A 188 -44.23 -11.73 1.23
CA LYS A 188 -42.78 -11.60 1.05
C LYS A 188 -42.47 -10.94 -0.30
N LYS A 189 -42.00 -9.69 -0.28
CA LYS A 189 -41.53 -8.97 -1.47
C LYS A 189 -40.19 -9.55 -1.93
N LEU A 190 -40.21 -10.32 -3.02
CA LEU A 190 -39.03 -11.07 -3.49
C LEU A 190 -37.82 -10.17 -3.82
N ILE A 191 -38.04 -9.06 -4.53
CA ILE A 191 -36.95 -8.14 -4.91
C ILE A 191 -36.39 -7.39 -3.69
N ASP A 192 -37.23 -7.06 -2.72
CA ASP A 192 -36.79 -6.47 -1.47
C ASP A 192 -36.02 -7.48 -0.60
N ALA A 193 -36.45 -8.74 -0.54
CA ALA A 193 -35.70 -9.81 0.11
C ALA A 193 -34.34 -10.05 -0.57
N TRP A 194 -34.28 -9.98 -1.90
CA TRP A 194 -33.04 -10.03 -2.66
C TRP A 194 -32.07 -8.91 -2.28
N LYS A 195 -32.55 -7.67 -2.17
CA LYS A 195 -31.76 -6.52 -1.69
C LYS A 195 -31.17 -6.80 -0.31
N HIS A 196 -31.97 -7.28 0.64
CA HIS A 196 -31.48 -7.59 2.00
C HIS A 196 -30.46 -8.74 2.00
N SER A 197 -30.66 -9.76 1.17
CA SER A 197 -29.70 -10.86 1.00
C SER A 197 -28.33 -10.36 0.51
N VAL A 198 -28.32 -9.44 -0.46
CA VAL A 198 -27.09 -8.78 -0.91
C VAL A 198 -26.44 -8.00 0.23
N ILE A 199 -27.21 -7.20 0.98
CA ILE A 199 -26.70 -6.39 2.10
C ILE A 199 -26.03 -7.27 3.17
N ASN A 200 -26.67 -8.37 3.55
CA ASN A 200 -26.15 -9.28 4.57
C ASN A 200 -24.82 -9.89 4.13
N LYS A 201 -24.71 -10.37 2.88
CA LYS A 201 -23.45 -10.91 2.36
C LYS A 201 -22.34 -9.86 2.21
N LEU A 202 -22.69 -8.59 2.01
CA LEU A 202 -21.72 -7.49 1.99
C LEU A 202 -21.13 -7.23 3.38
N GLU A 203 -21.83 -7.58 4.45
CA GLU A 203 -21.30 -7.51 5.81
C GLU A 203 -20.18 -8.53 6.03
N ASP A 204 -20.38 -9.77 5.58
CA ASP A 204 -19.36 -10.82 5.61
C ASP A 204 -18.11 -10.40 4.83
N LEU A 205 -18.31 -9.82 3.63
CA LEU A 205 -17.22 -9.31 2.81
C LEU A 205 -16.46 -8.18 3.52
N ALA A 206 -17.17 -7.25 4.16
CA ALA A 206 -16.54 -6.14 4.88
C ALA A 206 -15.69 -6.65 6.06
N GLN A 207 -16.15 -7.70 6.76
CA GLN A 207 -15.35 -8.34 7.81
C GLN A 207 -14.11 -9.02 7.24
N GLU A 208 -14.24 -9.75 6.13
CA GLU A 208 -13.11 -10.40 5.47
C GLU A 208 -12.03 -9.38 5.03
N VAL A 209 -12.45 -8.28 4.40
CA VAL A 209 -11.56 -7.16 4.01
C VAL A 209 -10.82 -6.62 5.23
N ARG A 210 -11.56 -6.36 6.32
CA ARG A 210 -10.98 -5.83 7.57
C ARG A 210 -9.95 -6.80 8.16
N SER A 211 -10.23 -8.11 8.16
CA SER A 211 -9.27 -9.12 8.65
C SER A 211 -8.00 -9.11 7.83
N ARG A 212 -8.12 -9.12 6.49
CA ARG A 212 -6.96 -9.15 5.59
C ARG A 212 -6.11 -7.88 5.70
N VAL A 213 -6.73 -6.72 5.89
CA VAL A 213 -6.00 -5.46 6.13
C VAL A 213 -5.27 -5.52 7.47
N LYS A 214 -5.90 -6.04 8.52
CA LYS A 214 -5.25 -6.21 9.83
C LYS A 214 -4.02 -7.11 9.74
N ASP A 215 -4.08 -8.18 8.95
CA ASP A 215 -2.93 -9.06 8.71
C ASP A 215 -1.80 -8.34 7.99
N LEU A 216 -2.14 -7.48 7.00
CA LEU A 216 -1.17 -6.63 6.34
C LEU A 216 -0.52 -5.67 7.36
N PHE A 217 -1.33 -5.02 8.19
CA PHE A 217 -0.85 -4.05 9.17
C PHE A 217 0.17 -4.65 10.12
N LYS A 218 -0.18 -5.79 10.71
CA LYS A 218 0.74 -6.54 11.56
C LYS A 218 2.04 -6.88 10.84
N LYS A 219 1.96 -7.34 9.58
CA LYS A 219 3.14 -7.71 8.80
C LYS A 219 4.05 -6.52 8.49
N VAL A 220 3.48 -5.35 8.21
CA VAL A 220 4.25 -4.11 7.98
C VAL A 220 4.90 -3.64 9.28
N GLU A 221 4.15 -3.62 10.38
CA GLU A 221 4.65 -3.24 11.70
C GLU A 221 5.81 -4.17 12.14
N ASP A 222 5.65 -5.48 11.97
CA ASP A 222 6.70 -6.48 12.26
C ASP A 222 7.94 -6.25 11.38
N ASN A 223 7.76 -5.93 10.09
CA ASN A 223 8.87 -5.60 9.19
C ASN A 223 9.62 -4.34 9.64
N ILE A 224 8.91 -3.31 10.10
CA ILE A 224 9.52 -2.07 10.62
C ILE A 224 10.29 -2.37 11.91
N LYS A 225 9.67 -3.07 12.88
CA LYS A 225 10.31 -3.38 14.18
C LYS A 225 11.53 -4.30 14.08
N THR A 226 11.53 -5.22 13.13
CA THR A 226 12.65 -6.15 12.91
C THR A 226 13.75 -5.56 12.01
N SER A 227 13.53 -4.38 11.46
CA SER A 227 14.51 -3.68 10.64
C SER A 227 15.71 -3.22 11.48
N LYS A 228 16.92 -3.27 10.90
CA LYS A 228 18.15 -2.82 11.58
C LYS A 228 18.32 -1.30 11.49
N LEU A 229 17.26 -0.53 11.79
CA LEU A 229 17.28 0.94 11.72
C LEU A 229 17.68 1.56 13.06
N SER A 230 18.09 2.83 13.03
CA SER A 230 18.26 3.61 14.26
C SER A 230 16.91 3.84 14.93
N LYS A 231 16.86 3.79 16.27
CA LYS A 231 15.64 3.96 17.06
C LYS A 231 14.84 5.21 16.65
N THR A 232 15.50 6.36 16.50
CA THR A 232 14.85 7.63 16.11
C THR A 232 14.17 7.58 14.74
N LEU A 233 14.75 6.88 13.76
CA LEU A 233 14.16 6.73 12.43
C LEU A 233 13.04 5.70 12.43
N MET A 234 13.22 4.61 13.18
CA MET A 234 12.18 3.61 13.39
C MET A 234 10.93 4.23 14.04
N ASP A 235 11.10 5.04 15.08
CA ASP A 235 9.99 5.72 15.77
C ASP A 235 9.21 6.65 14.81
N ARG A 236 9.91 7.37 13.93
CA ARG A 236 9.27 8.22 12.89
C ARG A 236 8.52 7.41 11.84
N ILE A 237 9.10 6.29 11.38
CA ILE A 237 8.43 5.39 10.41
C ILE A 237 7.20 4.74 11.05
N LEU A 238 7.26 4.36 12.32
CA LEU A 238 6.11 3.83 13.05
C LEU A 238 5.02 4.88 13.24
N GLN A 239 5.38 6.15 13.46
CA GLN A 239 4.41 7.24 13.52
C GLN A 239 3.71 7.43 12.17
N GLU A 240 4.48 7.53 11.08
CA GLU A 240 3.95 7.65 9.71
C GLU A 240 3.07 6.45 9.32
N TRP A 241 3.45 5.27 9.79
CA TRP A 241 2.65 4.06 9.61
C TRP A 241 1.34 4.13 10.38
N GLY A 242 1.34 4.62 11.62
CA GLY A 242 0.13 4.84 12.42
C GLY A 242 -0.86 5.81 11.74
N ASP A 243 -0.36 6.92 11.20
CA ASP A 243 -1.19 7.88 10.45
C ASP A 243 -1.81 7.21 9.19
N THR A 244 -1.02 6.39 8.48
CA THR A 244 -1.51 5.59 7.34
C THR A 244 -2.55 4.54 7.76
N GLU A 245 -2.34 3.87 8.90
CA GLU A 245 -3.29 2.88 9.44
C GLU A 245 -4.64 3.53 9.77
N ASP A 246 -4.63 4.70 10.39
CA ASP A 246 -5.84 5.46 10.74
C ASP A 246 -6.63 5.83 9.48
N ASP A 247 -5.95 6.38 8.45
CA ASP A 247 -6.56 6.70 7.16
C ASP A 247 -7.19 5.48 6.47
N VAL A 248 -6.50 4.34 6.49
CA VAL A 248 -6.99 3.09 5.92
C VAL A 248 -8.15 2.52 6.74
N HIS A 249 -8.11 2.62 8.07
CA HIS A 249 -9.22 2.23 8.94
C HIS A 249 -10.48 3.02 8.64
N ASP A 250 -10.33 4.33 8.45
CA ASP A 250 -11.39 5.26 8.08
C ASP A 250 -11.98 4.90 6.71
N LEU A 251 -11.12 4.58 5.74
CA LEU A 251 -11.54 4.13 4.41
C LEU A 251 -12.35 2.83 4.47
N ILE A 252 -11.93 1.84 5.26
CA ILE A 252 -12.66 0.57 5.46
C ILE A 252 -14.01 0.82 6.14
N GLY A 253 -14.06 1.72 7.12
CA GLY A 253 -15.30 2.11 7.79
C GLY A 253 -16.32 2.72 6.81
N ARG A 254 -15.84 3.48 5.82
CA ARG A 254 -16.68 4.06 4.75
C ARG A 254 -17.06 3.04 3.68
N PHE A 255 -16.20 2.06 3.40
CA PHE A 255 -16.43 1.05 2.36
C PHE A 255 -17.76 0.29 2.55
N LYS A 256 -18.04 -0.18 3.77
CA LYS A 256 -19.33 -0.84 4.09
C LYS A 256 -20.52 0.08 3.79
N LYS A 257 -20.44 1.35 4.20
CA LYS A 257 -21.51 2.35 3.99
C LYS A 257 -21.71 2.64 2.50
N ASP A 258 -20.64 2.71 1.73
CA ASP A 258 -20.68 2.98 0.29
C ASP A 258 -21.26 1.81 -0.51
N LEU A 259 -20.93 0.57 -0.15
CA LEU A 259 -21.55 -0.62 -0.72
C LEU A 259 -23.04 -0.65 -0.41
N HIS A 260 -23.44 -0.42 0.84
CA HIS A 260 -24.85 -0.38 1.25
C HIS A 260 -25.65 0.69 0.50
N ARG A 261 -25.11 1.92 0.40
CA ARG A 261 -25.72 3.01 -0.39
C ARG A 261 -25.87 2.63 -1.86
N THR A 262 -24.89 1.93 -2.41
CA THR A 262 -24.91 1.48 -3.81
C THR A 262 -25.97 0.42 -4.02
N THR A 263 -26.10 -0.57 -3.14
CA THR A 263 -27.17 -1.57 -3.19
C THR A 263 -28.54 -0.92 -3.16
N ILE A 264 -28.77 0.06 -2.27
CA ILE A 264 -30.03 0.80 -2.20
C ILE A 264 -30.27 1.59 -3.50
N ALA A 265 -29.25 2.25 -4.03
CA ALA A 265 -29.37 3.02 -5.27
C ALA A 265 -29.71 2.13 -6.47
N GLN A 266 -29.07 0.97 -6.61
CA GLN A 266 -29.40 0.02 -7.69
C GLN A 266 -30.78 -0.61 -7.48
N TYR A 267 -31.13 -1.00 -6.26
CA TYR A 267 -32.48 -1.47 -5.93
C TYR A 267 -33.56 -0.45 -6.34
N ARG A 268 -33.33 0.85 -6.09
CA ARG A 268 -34.26 1.90 -6.54
C ARG A 268 -34.39 1.94 -8.06
N LYS A 269 -33.29 1.84 -8.82
CA LYS A 269 -33.35 1.79 -10.30
C LYS A 269 -34.07 0.54 -10.83
N VAL A 270 -34.02 -0.55 -10.08
CA VAL A 270 -34.69 -1.81 -10.39
C VAL A 270 -36.20 -1.73 -10.10
N THR A 271 -36.63 -0.94 -9.10
CA THR A 271 -38.02 -0.97 -8.56
C THR A 271 -38.82 0.34 -8.69
N THR A 272 -38.19 1.46 -9.01
CA THR A 272 -38.88 2.77 -9.01
C THR A 272 -39.51 3.03 -10.38
N GLU A 273 -40.79 2.73 -10.49
CA GLU A 273 -41.57 2.75 -11.75
C GLU A 273 -42.13 4.13 -12.14
N GLU A 274 -41.64 5.20 -11.51
CA GLU A 274 -42.11 6.58 -11.73
C GLU A 274 -41.17 7.39 -12.66
N ASP A 275 -40.02 6.83 -13.04
CA ASP A 275 -39.01 7.46 -13.89
C ASP A 275 -38.71 6.59 -15.12
N ILE A 276 -38.53 7.22 -16.29
CA ILE A 276 -38.13 6.61 -17.57
C ILE A 276 -36.78 5.86 -17.44
N GLY A 277 -36.02 6.14 -16.37
CA GLY A 277 -34.78 5.48 -16.02
C GLY A 277 -34.88 4.05 -15.47
N CYS A 278 -36.06 3.56 -15.06
CA CYS A 278 -36.21 2.25 -14.43
C CYS A 278 -36.02 1.09 -15.42
N ILE A 279 -35.63 -0.08 -14.91
CA ILE A 279 -35.35 -1.25 -15.75
C ILE A 279 -36.63 -1.74 -16.46
N ILE A 280 -37.77 -1.81 -15.76
CA ILE A 280 -39.02 -2.28 -16.37
C ILE A 280 -39.46 -1.37 -17.51
N ALA A 281 -39.47 -0.04 -17.31
CA ALA A 281 -39.82 0.91 -18.38
C ALA A 281 -38.86 0.83 -19.57
N LYS A 282 -37.56 0.60 -19.34
CA LYS A 282 -36.58 0.40 -20.41
C LYS A 282 -36.84 -0.88 -21.19
N LEU A 283 -37.10 -1.99 -20.50
CA LEU A 283 -37.30 -3.30 -21.11
C LEU A 283 -38.66 -3.42 -21.80
N THR A 284 -39.70 -2.76 -21.30
CA THR A 284 -41.05 -2.79 -21.88
C THR A 284 -41.23 -1.84 -23.07
N LYS A 285 -40.34 -0.87 -23.25
CA LYS A 285 -40.42 0.12 -24.34
C LYS A 285 -40.51 -0.50 -25.73
N GLU A 286 -39.62 -1.44 -26.06
CA GLU A 286 -39.66 -2.11 -27.37
C GLU A 286 -40.88 -3.03 -27.52
N PRO A 287 -41.23 -3.90 -26.55
CA PRO A 287 -42.49 -4.66 -26.58
C PRO A 287 -43.74 -3.79 -26.80
N PHE A 288 -43.84 -2.64 -26.13
CA PHE A 288 -44.95 -1.69 -26.33
C PHE A 288 -44.94 -1.10 -27.73
N ARG A 289 -43.78 -0.70 -28.24
CA ARG A 289 -43.63 -0.17 -29.60
C ARG A 289 -43.96 -1.21 -30.66
N GLU A 290 -43.58 -2.47 -30.47
CA GLU A 290 -43.91 -3.57 -31.36
C GLU A 290 -45.41 -3.83 -31.39
N ALA A 291 -46.05 -3.94 -30.22
CA ALA A 291 -47.49 -4.09 -30.12
C ALA A 291 -48.22 -2.91 -30.76
N GLN A 292 -47.70 -1.68 -30.57
CA GLN A 292 -48.28 -0.48 -31.15
C GLN A 292 -48.33 -0.58 -32.68
N LYS A 293 -47.32 -1.12 -33.37
CA LYS A 293 -47.26 -1.15 -34.86
C LYS A 293 -48.42 -1.89 -35.54
N GLU A 294 -49.18 -2.72 -34.83
CA GLU A 294 -50.31 -3.51 -35.33
C GLU A 294 -51.60 -2.68 -35.64
N GLN A 295 -51.48 -1.38 -35.99
CA GLN A 295 -52.59 -0.40 -36.03
C GLN A 295 -53.59 -0.56 -37.20
N ARG A 296 -53.57 -1.63 -38.00
CA ARG A 296 -54.38 -1.73 -39.24
C ARG A 296 -55.33 -2.94 -39.29
N GLY A 297 -56.57 -2.66 -39.70
CA GLY A 297 -57.59 -3.66 -40.07
C GLY A 297 -58.69 -3.90 -39.02
N LYS A 298 -59.54 -4.90 -39.27
CA LYS A 298 -60.51 -5.39 -38.26
C LYS A 298 -59.75 -6.13 -37.14
N GLY A 299 -60.18 -5.94 -35.89
CA GLY A 299 -59.60 -6.63 -34.73
C GLY A 299 -58.25 -6.09 -34.24
N VAL A 300 -57.91 -4.83 -34.51
CA VAL A 300 -56.61 -4.21 -34.10
C VAL A 300 -56.31 -4.41 -32.62
N LEU A 301 -57.28 -4.22 -31.72
CA LEU A 301 -57.07 -4.43 -30.29
C LEU A 301 -56.61 -5.86 -29.96
N GLU A 302 -57.19 -6.87 -30.62
CA GLU A 302 -56.79 -8.28 -30.46
C GLU A 302 -55.37 -8.50 -30.96
N LYS A 303 -55.01 -7.92 -32.10
CA LYS A 303 -53.67 -8.04 -32.69
C LYS A 303 -52.60 -7.38 -31.81
N GLN A 304 -52.86 -6.14 -31.36
CA GLN A 304 -51.97 -5.42 -30.43
C GLN A 304 -51.80 -6.20 -29.12
N HIS A 305 -52.88 -6.75 -28.58
CA HIS A 305 -52.85 -7.56 -27.35
C HIS A 305 -52.06 -8.87 -27.51
N LYS A 306 -52.32 -9.65 -28.58
CA LYS A 306 -51.57 -10.87 -28.89
C LYS A 306 -50.08 -10.57 -29.10
N LYS A 307 -49.77 -9.51 -29.85
CA LYS A 307 -48.38 -9.10 -30.09
C LYS A 307 -47.71 -8.69 -28.79
N LEU A 308 -48.36 -7.90 -27.94
CA LEU A 308 -47.84 -7.53 -26.63
C LEU A 308 -47.54 -8.75 -25.75
N LYS A 309 -48.47 -9.71 -25.71
CA LYS A 309 -48.28 -10.96 -24.95
C LYS A 309 -47.07 -11.74 -25.44
N SER A 310 -46.92 -11.91 -26.76
CA SER A 310 -45.74 -12.59 -27.34
C SER A 310 -44.43 -11.82 -27.13
N SER A 311 -44.45 -10.49 -27.19
CA SER A 311 -43.24 -9.66 -27.02
C SER A 311 -42.80 -9.52 -25.57
N LEU A 312 -43.65 -9.88 -24.60
CA LEU A 312 -43.32 -9.95 -23.17
C LEU A 312 -43.10 -11.38 -22.66
N GLU A 313 -43.10 -12.36 -23.56
CA GLU A 313 -42.74 -13.74 -23.21
C GLU A 313 -41.29 -13.80 -22.72
N GLY A 314 -41.06 -14.45 -21.57
CA GLY A 314 -39.74 -14.52 -20.94
C GLY A 314 -39.23 -13.20 -20.35
N PHE A 315 -40.09 -12.18 -20.22
CA PHE A 315 -39.73 -10.88 -19.65
C PHE A 315 -39.08 -11.00 -18.26
N ILE A 316 -39.56 -11.91 -17.41
CA ILE A 316 -39.05 -12.08 -16.04
C ILE A 316 -37.57 -12.50 -16.06
N SER A 317 -37.18 -13.41 -16.94
CA SER A 317 -35.78 -13.85 -17.13
C SER A 317 -34.89 -12.70 -17.58
N ILE A 318 -35.37 -11.91 -18.54
CA ILE A 318 -34.62 -10.76 -19.09
C ILE A 318 -34.46 -9.70 -18.01
N TYR A 319 -35.53 -9.38 -17.28
CA TYR A 319 -35.53 -8.46 -16.15
C TYR A 319 -34.55 -8.89 -15.06
N GLU A 320 -34.61 -10.16 -14.64
CA GLU A 320 -33.73 -10.71 -13.61
C GLU A 320 -32.26 -10.58 -14.02
N THR A 321 -31.94 -10.91 -15.28
CA THR A 321 -30.57 -10.80 -15.82
C THR A 321 -30.06 -9.37 -15.73
N HIS A 322 -30.84 -8.39 -16.20
CA HIS A 322 -30.45 -6.98 -16.17
C HIS A 322 -30.36 -6.42 -14.74
N ALA A 323 -31.26 -6.82 -13.84
CA ALA A 323 -31.23 -6.39 -12.44
C ALA A 323 -29.99 -6.93 -11.71
N ILE A 324 -29.63 -8.20 -11.94
CA ILE A 324 -28.42 -8.82 -11.39
C ILE A 324 -27.17 -8.15 -11.95
N GLU A 325 -27.08 -7.94 -13.26
CA GLU A 325 -25.94 -7.30 -13.90
C GLU A 325 -25.73 -5.87 -13.39
N MET A 326 -26.79 -5.06 -13.33
CA MET A 326 -26.74 -3.70 -12.79
C MET A 326 -26.25 -3.66 -11.34
N MET A 327 -26.68 -4.61 -10.49
CA MET A 327 -26.20 -4.73 -9.12
C MET A 327 -24.71 -5.11 -9.09
N ARG A 328 -24.30 -6.10 -9.89
CA ARG A 328 -22.90 -6.56 -9.99
C ARG A 328 -21.97 -5.45 -10.43
N GLU A 329 -22.31 -4.74 -11.50
CA GLU A 329 -21.53 -3.62 -12.02
C GLU A 329 -21.38 -2.49 -11.00
N GLY A 330 -22.49 -2.11 -10.35
CA GLY A 330 -22.48 -1.07 -9.33
C GLY A 330 -21.54 -1.40 -8.16
N LEU A 331 -21.62 -2.64 -7.66
CA LEU A 331 -20.75 -3.10 -6.57
C LEU A 331 -19.30 -3.26 -7.02
N ALA A 332 -19.05 -3.77 -8.22
CA ALA A 332 -17.71 -3.93 -8.78
C ALA A 332 -17.02 -2.56 -8.95
N GLN A 333 -17.71 -1.56 -9.50
CA GLN A 333 -17.16 -0.22 -9.67
C GLN A 333 -16.78 0.41 -8.33
N LYS A 334 -17.63 0.27 -7.30
CA LYS A 334 -17.33 0.79 -5.96
C LYS A 334 -16.16 0.08 -5.30
N THR A 335 -16.10 -1.24 -5.45
CA THR A 335 -14.98 -2.05 -4.98
C THR A 335 -13.68 -1.62 -5.64
N SER A 336 -13.64 -1.49 -6.97
CA SER A 336 -12.44 -1.03 -7.68
C SER A 336 -11.94 0.33 -7.19
N ARG A 337 -12.84 1.31 -6.99
CA ARG A 337 -12.47 2.64 -6.45
C ARG A 337 -11.93 2.57 -5.03
N PHE A 338 -12.50 1.72 -4.17
CA PHE A 338 -11.98 1.48 -2.82
C PHE A 338 -10.55 0.92 -2.88
N LEU A 339 -10.31 -0.07 -3.73
CA LEU A 339 -9.00 -0.70 -3.88
C LEU A 339 -7.94 0.24 -4.45
N GLU A 340 -8.32 1.10 -5.40
CA GLU A 340 -7.44 2.15 -5.91
C GLU A 340 -7.03 3.13 -4.83
N ARG A 341 -7.98 3.56 -3.97
CA ARG A 341 -7.68 4.46 -2.85
C ARG A 341 -6.78 3.80 -1.81
N LEU A 342 -7.06 2.55 -1.46
CA LEU A 342 -6.22 1.78 -0.55
C LEU A 342 -4.79 1.65 -1.10
N GLY A 343 -4.65 1.32 -2.39
CA GLY A 343 -3.35 1.29 -3.06
C GLY A 343 -2.61 2.62 -2.94
N LYS A 344 -3.29 3.76 -3.14
CA LYS A 344 -2.69 5.08 -3.01
C LYS A 344 -2.15 5.36 -1.61
N PHE A 345 -2.89 5.03 -0.55
CA PHE A 345 -2.40 5.21 0.83
C PHE A 345 -1.11 4.41 1.08
N LEU A 346 -1.08 3.15 0.62
CA LEU A 346 0.11 2.31 0.76
C LEU A 346 1.30 2.83 -0.06
N ASP A 347 1.05 3.35 -1.27
CA ASP A 347 2.09 3.92 -2.12
C ASP A 347 2.63 5.25 -1.55
N VAL A 348 1.76 6.09 -0.97
CA VAL A 348 2.13 7.33 -0.25
C VAL A 348 3.00 7.02 0.97
N PHE A 349 2.65 6.01 1.76
CA PHE A 349 3.49 5.59 2.88
C PHE A 349 4.91 5.22 2.43
N ILE A 350 5.07 4.47 1.32
CA ILE A 350 6.41 4.16 0.79
C ILE A 350 7.17 5.44 0.41
N GLN A 351 6.49 6.41 -0.20
CA GLN A 351 7.10 7.69 -0.57
C GLN A 351 7.53 8.48 0.67
N ASN A 352 6.68 8.58 1.69
CA ASN A 352 6.99 9.30 2.93
C ASN A 352 8.16 8.63 3.68
N VAL A 353 8.21 7.29 3.68
CA VAL A 353 9.37 6.56 4.22
C VAL A 353 10.64 6.89 3.41
N GLU A 354 10.57 6.89 2.08
CA GLU A 354 11.69 7.28 1.21
C GLU A 354 12.20 8.69 1.55
N GLU A 355 11.31 9.67 1.67
CA GLU A 355 11.65 11.04 2.08
C GLU A 355 12.25 11.11 3.49
N LEU A 356 11.75 10.32 4.45
CA LEU A 356 12.31 10.24 5.80
C LEU A 356 13.74 9.71 5.78
N PHE A 357 14.05 8.76 4.89
CA PHE A 357 15.41 8.27 4.69
C PHE A 357 16.30 9.31 4.02
N GLU A 358 15.82 9.99 2.98
CA GLU A 358 16.58 11.07 2.33
C GLU A 358 16.91 12.20 3.30
N ASN A 359 15.95 12.62 4.12
CA ASN A 359 16.15 13.68 5.12
C ASN A 359 17.02 13.25 6.32
N ASN A 360 17.05 11.95 6.68
CA ASN A 360 17.95 11.44 7.74
C ASN A 360 19.35 11.11 7.25
N VAL A 361 19.51 10.69 5.98
CA VAL A 361 20.81 10.40 5.36
C VAL A 361 21.42 11.68 4.76
N GLY A 362 20.59 12.68 4.47
CA GLY A 362 20.93 13.90 3.75
C GLY A 362 20.48 15.16 4.47
N GLY A 363 21.31 15.65 5.39
CA GLY A 363 21.39 17.09 5.68
C GLY A 363 22.44 17.82 4.85
N ASP A 364 23.38 17.11 4.21
CA ASP A 364 24.47 17.77 3.49
C ASP A 364 24.90 16.93 2.29
N THR A 365 24.61 17.37 1.06
CA THR A 365 25.21 16.84 -0.18
C THR A 365 26.74 16.80 -0.08
N LYS A 366 27.33 17.68 0.75
CA LYS A 366 28.75 17.65 1.10
C LYS A 366 29.16 16.37 1.83
N TYR A 367 28.31 15.77 2.66
CA TYR A 367 28.60 14.52 3.35
C TYR A 367 28.63 13.32 2.39
N LEU A 368 27.68 13.24 1.46
CA LEU A 368 27.68 12.22 0.40
C LEU A 368 28.90 12.37 -0.51
N GLN A 369 29.21 13.59 -0.97
CA GLN A 369 30.40 13.86 -1.79
C GLN A 369 31.72 13.59 -1.03
N ALA A 370 31.81 13.99 0.24
CA ALA A 370 32.98 13.69 1.08
C ALA A 370 33.15 12.19 1.30
N ARG A 371 32.05 11.43 1.35
CA ARG A 371 32.05 9.97 1.48
C ARG A 371 32.48 9.29 0.19
N GLU A 372 31.99 9.70 -0.97
CA GLU A 372 32.45 9.19 -2.27
C GLU A 372 33.95 9.44 -2.44
N LYS A 373 34.41 10.66 -2.12
CA LYS A 373 35.84 10.98 -2.08
C LYS A 373 36.61 10.11 -1.10
N LEU A 374 36.09 9.89 0.12
CA LEU A 374 36.72 9.01 1.10
C LEU A 374 36.80 7.56 0.62
N GLN A 375 35.77 7.08 -0.08
CA GLN A 375 35.72 5.73 -0.63
C GLN A 375 36.71 5.54 -1.79
N GLU A 376 36.96 6.59 -2.59
CA GLU A 376 38.00 6.60 -3.62
C GLU A 376 39.41 6.75 -3.03
N TRP A 377 39.60 7.60 -2.01
CA TRP A 377 40.92 7.95 -1.47
C TRP A 377 41.45 6.92 -0.48
N LEU A 378 40.59 6.26 0.28
CA LEU A 378 40.98 5.32 1.33
C LEU A 378 41.84 4.15 0.82
N PRO A 379 41.56 3.52 -0.34
CA PRO A 379 42.45 2.51 -0.92
C PRO A 379 43.83 3.04 -1.25
N ARG A 380 43.92 4.24 -1.84
CA ARG A 380 45.21 4.88 -2.18
C ARG A 380 46.01 5.21 -0.92
N TYR A 381 45.35 5.82 0.05
CA TYR A 381 45.95 6.17 1.35
C TYR A 381 46.47 4.93 2.11
N THR A 382 45.69 3.85 2.14
CA THR A 382 46.10 2.59 2.81
C THR A 382 47.33 1.97 2.13
N ARG A 383 47.35 1.94 0.79
CA ARG A 383 48.50 1.45 0.02
C ARG A 383 49.77 2.28 0.28
N THR A 384 49.66 3.62 0.28
CA THR A 384 50.80 4.50 0.57
C THR A 384 51.32 4.32 2.01
N ILE A 385 50.44 4.04 2.97
CA ILE A 385 50.86 3.72 4.35
C ILE A 385 51.64 2.40 4.37
N GLU A 386 51.16 1.36 3.70
CA GLU A 386 51.85 0.07 3.61
C GLU A 386 53.23 0.21 2.95
N GLU A 387 53.31 0.99 1.87
CA GLU A 387 54.58 1.33 1.20
C GLU A 387 55.53 2.04 2.17
N LEU A 388 55.08 3.08 2.88
CA LEU A 388 55.91 3.81 3.85
C LEU A 388 56.29 2.97 5.07
N GLN A 389 55.41 2.09 5.55
CA GLN A 389 55.70 1.16 6.64
C GLN A 389 56.78 0.15 6.24
N SER A 390 56.80 -0.31 4.98
CA SER A 390 57.81 -1.24 4.47
C SER A 390 59.20 -0.62 4.30
N MET A 391 59.30 0.71 4.26
CA MET A 391 60.57 1.44 4.24
C MET A 391 61.24 1.52 5.61
N PHE A 392 60.53 1.22 6.70
CA PHE A 392 61.15 1.12 8.01
C PHE A 392 61.83 -0.25 8.16
N PRO A 393 63.07 -0.32 8.69
CA PRO A 393 63.75 -1.58 8.91
C PRO A 393 62.88 -2.49 9.78
N ALA A 394 62.69 -3.73 9.31
CA ALA A 394 61.93 -4.75 10.01
C ALA A 394 62.48 -4.87 11.43
N GLN A 395 61.66 -4.57 12.43
CA GLN A 395 62.01 -4.91 13.79
C GLN A 395 62.04 -6.44 13.85
N GLU A 396 63.14 -7.02 14.31
CA GLU A 396 63.10 -8.37 14.87
C GLU A 396 61.91 -8.41 15.82
N SER A 397 60.93 -9.25 15.46
CA SER A 397 59.77 -9.50 16.28
C SER A 397 60.27 -9.93 17.65
N ARG A 398 60.20 -9.04 18.64
CA ARG A 398 60.14 -9.46 20.04
C ARG A 398 58.93 -10.38 20.11
N VAL A 399 59.21 -11.67 20.18
CA VAL A 399 58.27 -12.73 20.53
C VAL A 399 57.47 -12.21 21.72
N LYS A 400 56.23 -11.78 21.46
CA LYS A 400 55.26 -11.55 22.51
C LYS A 400 54.87 -12.94 22.97
N ASP A 401 55.47 -13.35 24.08
CA ASP A 401 55.02 -14.50 24.83
C ASP A 401 53.52 -14.31 25.11
N HIS A 402 52.73 -15.16 24.49
CA HIS A 402 51.34 -15.37 24.82
C HIS A 402 51.29 -16.02 26.20
N SER A 403 51.16 -15.21 27.25
CA SER A 403 50.54 -15.66 28.50
C SER A 403 49.25 -14.88 28.73
N GLU A 404 48.17 -15.55 28.34
CA GLU A 404 46.84 -15.53 28.95
C GLU A 404 46.52 -14.36 29.89
N GLN A 405 45.80 -13.36 29.37
CA GLN A 405 44.87 -12.60 30.19
C GLN A 405 43.44 -12.96 29.78
N PRO A 406 42.59 -13.46 30.71
CA PRO A 406 41.24 -13.87 30.39
C PRO A 406 40.36 -12.65 30.05
N PRO A 407 39.28 -12.85 29.28
CA PRO A 407 38.40 -11.77 28.87
C PRO A 407 37.72 -11.13 30.08
N LYS A 408 37.83 -9.80 30.17
CA LYS A 408 37.07 -8.96 31.12
C LYS A 408 35.58 -9.25 30.98
N ARG A 409 35.00 -9.88 32.01
CA ARG A 409 33.54 -10.01 32.18
C ARG A 409 32.89 -8.62 32.20
N LEU A 410 31.90 -8.43 31.34
CA LEU A 410 30.89 -7.38 31.44
C LEU A 410 30.21 -7.50 32.81
N LYS A 411 30.24 -6.44 33.62
CA LYS A 411 29.38 -6.32 34.80
C LYS A 411 27.94 -6.14 34.30
N ALA A 412 27.10 -7.14 34.54
CA ALA A 412 25.66 -6.95 34.58
C ALA A 412 25.31 -6.24 35.89
N GLU A 413 24.72 -5.05 35.78
CA GLU A 413 24.04 -4.40 36.90
C GLU A 413 22.77 -5.18 37.21
N ILE A 414 22.81 -5.95 38.30
CA ILE A 414 21.61 -6.43 38.98
C ILE A 414 21.28 -5.35 40.02
N VAL A 415 20.27 -4.54 39.72
CA VAL A 415 19.59 -3.71 40.73
C VAL A 415 18.66 -4.64 41.52
N LYS A 416 19.07 -4.97 42.74
CA LYS A 416 18.17 -5.36 43.82
C LYS A 416 18.39 -4.35 44.96
N SER A 417 17.42 -3.46 45.15
CA SER A 417 17.20 -2.78 46.41
C SER A 417 15.90 -3.31 46.99
N GLU A 418 16.03 -4.18 47.98
CA GLU A 418 15.00 -4.42 48.99
C GLU A 418 14.99 -3.23 49.96
N GLU A 419 13.82 -2.66 50.22
CA GLU A 419 13.43 -2.01 51.47
C GLU A 419 11.90 -2.16 51.51
N GLU A 420 11.41 -3.16 52.25
CA GLU A 420 11.11 -3.14 53.67
C GLU A 420 9.58 -3.04 53.89
N THR A 421 9.01 -4.20 54.22
CA THR A 421 8.13 -4.42 55.39
C THR A 421 7.52 -3.19 56.07
N LYS A 422 6.18 -3.09 56.07
CA LYS A 422 5.31 -3.14 57.28
C LYS A 422 3.91 -2.56 57.01
N LYS A 423 2.86 -3.40 57.08
CA LYS A 423 1.78 -3.36 58.09
C LYS A 423 0.52 -4.11 57.62
N ILE A 424 0.16 -5.10 58.45
CA ILE A 424 -1.15 -5.71 58.72
C ILE A 424 -1.78 -6.52 57.59
#